data_AF-A0A4P2PZG6-F1
#
_entry.id   AF-A0A4P2PZG6-F1
#
_cell.length_a   1.000
_cell.length_b   1.000
_cell.length_c   1.000
_cell.angle_alpha   90.00
_cell.angle_beta   90.00
_cell.angle_gamma   90.00
#
_symmetry.space_group_name_H-M   'P 1'
#
loop_
_entity.id
_entity.type
_entity.pdbx_description
1 polymer ?
#
loop_
_entity_poly.entity_id
_entity_poly.type
_entity_poly.pdbx_seq_one_letter_code
_entity_poly.pdbx_strand_id
1 'polypeptide(L)'
;MTPARPGGCLSELRLDELTAGQLDAAAAQEASAHVAGCSRCSARLSEIEAARASFAASAPPLRLDRGAPAGRAVTERRPPRRWLAPAAAGALAAAAAALFFFRFHAAPGGREAEISGERVKGAERIGFYVKRGGSVLPGGAGERLQPGDAIQFTYSSAEARYLVILSVDGASQASVYYPSGPVAARIEPGREVLLPQSTVLDDTLGTERIFGLFCSEAIAVEPLRAALAAHPEAPPAPPGCDVDALTAEKVAASP
;
A
#
# COMPACT_ATOMS: atom_id res chain seq x y z
N MET A 1 7.62 6.50 25.07
CA MET A 1 7.06 6.67 26.43
C MET A 1 5.94 7.68 26.36
N THR A 2 4.69 7.24 26.38
CA THR A 2 3.53 8.14 26.42
C THR A 2 3.44 8.74 27.82
N PRO A 3 3.52 10.05 28.01
CA PRO A 3 3.41 10.64 29.35
C PRO A 3 2.06 10.26 29.96
N ALA A 4 2.08 9.70 31.17
CA ALA A 4 0.87 9.36 31.89
C ALA A 4 0.01 10.63 32.09
N ARG A 5 -1.30 10.51 31.81
CA ARG A 5 -2.26 11.60 31.99
C ARG A 5 -2.34 11.97 33.48
N PRO A 6 -2.04 13.22 33.88
CA PRO A 6 -2.30 13.68 35.25
C PRO A 6 -3.79 13.60 35.54
N GLY A 7 -4.14 13.11 36.73
CA GLY A 7 -5.53 13.00 37.16
C GLY A 7 -6.25 14.35 37.04
N GLY A 8 -7.42 14.34 36.42
CA GLY A 8 -8.28 15.52 36.28
C GLY A 8 -8.14 16.31 34.97
N CYS A 9 -7.11 16.07 34.14
CA CYS A 9 -7.01 16.71 32.81
C CYS A 9 -7.80 15.95 31.74
N LEU A 10 -8.21 16.66 30.68
CA LEU A 10 -8.74 16.04 29.46
C LEU A 10 -7.68 15.11 28.83
N SER A 11 -8.13 14.05 28.14
CA SER A 11 -7.24 13.26 27.29
C SER A 11 -6.87 14.05 26.03
N GLU A 12 -5.73 13.73 25.42
CA GLU A 12 -5.31 14.31 24.13
C GLU A 12 -6.41 14.14 23.07
N LEU A 13 -6.96 12.93 22.95
CA LEU A 13 -8.09 12.65 22.04
C LEU A 13 -9.26 13.61 22.27
N ARG A 14 -9.56 13.95 23.53
CA ARG A 14 -10.69 14.84 23.85
C ARG A 14 -10.42 16.29 23.48
N LEU A 15 -9.18 16.74 23.59
CA LEU A 15 -8.75 18.06 23.10
C LEU A 15 -8.80 18.12 21.57
N ASP A 16 -8.40 17.03 20.89
CA ASP A 16 -8.48 16.93 19.43
C ASP A 16 -9.93 16.97 18.94
N GLU A 17 -10.83 16.18 19.55
CA GLU A 17 -12.27 16.19 19.26
C GLU A 17 -12.89 17.58 19.44
N LEU A 18 -12.54 18.28 20.53
CA LEU A 18 -12.98 19.65 20.80
C LEU A 18 -12.52 20.60 19.69
N THR A 19 -11.23 20.57 19.34
CA THR A 19 -10.64 21.46 18.34
C THR A 19 -11.11 21.12 16.91
N ALA A 20 -11.54 19.88 16.68
CA ALA A 20 -12.11 19.42 15.40
C ALA A 20 -13.63 19.64 15.30
N GLY A 21 -14.30 20.11 16.35
CA GLY A 21 -15.75 20.30 16.37
C GLY A 21 -16.53 18.97 16.30
N GLN A 22 -15.95 17.88 16.76
CA GLN A 22 -16.53 16.53 16.71
C GLN A 22 -17.34 16.18 17.97
N LEU A 23 -17.36 17.09 18.95
CA LEU A 23 -18.13 16.95 20.17
C LEU A 23 -19.57 17.41 19.97
N ASP A 24 -20.52 16.70 20.58
CA ASP A 24 -21.87 17.23 20.73
C ASP A 24 -21.87 18.51 21.60
N ALA A 25 -22.96 19.26 21.56
CA ALA A 25 -23.04 20.59 22.18
C ALA A 25 -22.79 20.56 23.70
N ALA A 26 -23.32 19.57 24.42
CA ALA A 26 -23.15 19.47 25.87
C ALA A 26 -21.70 19.12 26.22
N ALA A 27 -21.16 18.14 25.51
CA ALA A 27 -19.83 17.62 25.76
C ALA A 27 -18.71 18.58 25.30
N ALA A 28 -18.99 19.43 24.31
CA ALA A 28 -18.14 20.56 23.91
C ALA A 28 -18.12 21.66 24.98
N GLN A 29 -19.28 21.97 25.57
CA GLN A 29 -19.39 22.99 26.60
C GLN A 29 -18.67 22.60 27.90
N GLU A 30 -18.80 21.34 28.32
CA GLU A 30 -18.05 20.78 29.45
C GLU A 30 -16.54 20.82 29.22
N ALA A 31 -16.08 20.40 28.04
CA ALA A 31 -14.65 20.43 27.70
C ALA A 31 -14.11 21.87 27.66
N SER A 32 -14.88 22.80 27.09
CA SER A 32 -14.52 24.22 27.05
C SER A 32 -14.45 24.85 28.45
N ALA A 33 -15.41 24.53 29.32
CA ALA A 33 -15.40 24.98 30.71
C ALA A 33 -14.18 24.44 31.47
N HIS A 34 -13.81 23.18 31.23
CA HIS A 34 -12.59 22.59 31.82
C HIS A 34 -11.32 23.29 31.32
N VAL A 35 -11.21 23.54 30.02
CA VAL A 35 -10.05 24.25 29.43
C VAL A 35 -9.90 25.65 30.03
N ALA A 36 -11.02 26.37 30.22
CA ALA A 36 -11.02 27.69 30.87
C ALA A 36 -10.55 27.64 32.33
N GLY A 37 -10.81 26.54 33.06
CA GLY A 37 -10.43 26.36 34.45
C GLY A 37 -9.07 25.68 34.69
N CYS A 38 -8.44 25.11 33.66
CA CYS A 38 -7.21 24.33 33.78
C CYS A 38 -6.07 24.96 32.96
N SER A 39 -5.05 25.48 33.64
CA SER A 39 -3.87 26.09 33.00
C SER A 39 -3.10 25.13 32.08
N ARG A 40 -3.09 23.83 32.40
CA ARG A 40 -2.42 22.81 31.59
C ARG A 40 -3.18 22.51 30.30
N CYS A 41 -4.50 22.38 30.37
CA CYS A 41 -5.33 22.12 29.20
C CYS A 41 -5.39 23.34 28.27
N SER A 42 -5.43 24.56 28.83
CA SER A 42 -5.35 25.81 28.04
C SER A 42 -4.00 26.00 27.35
N ALA A 43 -2.88 25.72 28.04
CA ALA A 43 -1.56 25.71 27.40
C ALA A 43 -1.49 24.72 26.24
N ARG A 44 -1.99 23.49 26.45
CA ARG A 44 -2.02 22.45 25.42
C ARG A 44 -2.88 22.83 24.22
N LEU A 45 -4.07 23.41 24.45
CA LEU A 45 -4.92 23.89 23.36
C LEU A 45 -4.24 25.02 22.56
N SER A 46 -3.55 25.93 23.24
CA SER A 46 -2.81 27.02 22.59
C SER A 46 -1.68 26.50 21.70
N GLU A 47 -0.98 25.43 22.11
CA GLU A 47 0.03 24.76 21.26
C GLU A 47 -0.58 24.17 19.98
N ILE A 48 -1.74 23.51 20.10
CA ILE A 48 -2.47 22.94 18.96
C ILE A 48 -2.92 24.04 17.99
N GLU A 49 -3.46 25.13 18.52
CA GLU A 49 -3.90 26.28 17.71
C GLU A 49 -2.72 26.99 17.02
N ALA A 50 -1.59 27.16 17.72
CA ALA A 50 -0.38 27.74 17.14
C ALA A 50 0.20 26.87 16.01
N ALA A 51 0.21 25.54 16.18
CA ALA A 51 0.62 24.61 15.13
C ALA A 51 -0.31 24.69 13.90
N ARG A 52 -1.62 24.78 14.11
CA ARG A 52 -2.61 24.96 13.03
C ARG A 52 -2.43 26.29 12.30
N ALA A 53 -2.20 27.38 13.02
CA ALA A 53 -1.95 28.69 12.43
C ALA A 53 -0.65 28.71 11.59
N SER A 54 0.42 28.12 12.11
CA SER A 54 1.70 27.98 11.38
C SER A 54 1.53 27.18 10.09
N PHE A 55 0.81 26.05 10.17
CA PHE A 55 0.50 25.25 8.99
C PHE A 55 -0.36 26.05 7.99
N ALA A 56 -1.42 26.72 8.44
CA ALA A 56 -2.28 27.51 7.56
C ALA A 56 -1.54 28.66 6.86
N ALA A 57 -0.57 29.29 7.54
CA ALA A 57 0.26 30.35 6.98
C ALA A 57 1.30 29.85 5.95
N SER A 58 1.72 28.58 6.06
CA SER A 58 2.72 27.95 5.19
C SER A 58 2.13 26.93 4.21
N ALA A 59 0.80 26.72 4.25
CA ALA A 59 0.13 25.73 3.42
C ALA A 59 0.22 26.15 1.93
N PRO A 60 0.75 25.29 1.05
CA PRO A 60 0.72 25.55 -0.39
C PRO A 60 -0.74 25.68 -0.86
N PRO A 61 -1.03 26.48 -1.90
CA PRO A 61 -2.39 26.68 -2.38
C PRO A 61 -2.96 25.37 -2.93
N LEU A 62 -3.72 24.66 -2.11
CA LEU A 62 -4.49 23.50 -2.55
C LEU A 62 -5.68 24.00 -3.36
N ARG A 63 -5.60 23.86 -4.68
CA ARG A 63 -6.74 24.01 -5.58
C ARG A 63 -7.64 22.80 -5.41
N LEU A 64 -8.52 22.86 -4.40
CA LEU A 64 -9.63 21.94 -4.28
C LEU A 64 -10.66 22.32 -5.34
N ASP A 65 -10.71 21.54 -6.42
CA ASP A 65 -11.82 21.60 -7.38
C ASP A 65 -13.12 21.32 -6.62
N ARG A 66 -13.87 22.40 -6.34
CA ARG A 66 -15.14 22.39 -5.59
C ARG A 66 -16.29 21.74 -6.38
N GLY A 67 -15.97 20.98 -7.43
CA GLY A 67 -16.90 20.40 -8.39
C GLY A 67 -17.20 18.91 -8.17
N ALA A 68 -16.59 18.24 -7.18
CA ALA A 68 -16.98 16.88 -6.84
C ALA A 68 -18.36 16.89 -6.15
N PRO A 69 -19.42 16.32 -6.75
CA PRO A 69 -20.71 16.24 -6.07
C PRO A 69 -20.57 15.38 -4.81
N ALA A 70 -20.99 15.95 -3.69
CA ALA A 70 -21.17 15.23 -2.43
C ALA A 70 -21.89 13.91 -2.69
N GLY A 71 -21.31 12.82 -2.18
CA GLY A 71 -21.71 11.45 -2.45
C GLY A 71 -23.22 11.24 -2.45
N ARG A 72 -23.75 10.85 -3.62
CA ARG A 72 -25.10 10.27 -3.70
C ARG A 72 -25.11 9.02 -2.83
N ALA A 73 -25.94 9.03 -1.80
CA ALA A 73 -26.32 7.85 -1.05
C ALA A 73 -26.73 6.74 -2.04
N VAL A 74 -25.94 5.67 -2.09
CA VAL A 74 -26.24 4.48 -2.87
C VAL A 74 -27.35 3.75 -2.14
N THR A 75 -28.60 3.98 -2.56
CA THR A 75 -29.72 3.13 -2.14
C THR A 75 -29.57 1.79 -2.84
N GLU A 76 -29.23 0.74 -2.08
CA GLU A 76 -29.18 -0.64 -2.57
C GLU A 76 -30.56 -1.08 -3.07
N ARG A 77 -30.71 -1.24 -4.40
CA ARG A 77 -31.87 -1.90 -5.00
C ARG A 77 -31.50 -3.37 -5.24
N ARG A 78 -32.04 -4.25 -4.40
CA ARG A 78 -31.90 -5.71 -4.52
C ARG A 78 -32.79 -6.22 -5.68
N PRO A 79 -32.24 -6.88 -6.72
CA PRO A 79 -33.04 -7.37 -7.83
C PRO A 79 -33.83 -8.65 -7.44
N PRO A 80 -35.01 -8.89 -8.06
CA PRO A 80 -35.88 -10.00 -7.70
C PRO A 80 -35.34 -11.36 -8.16
N ARG A 81 -35.44 -12.32 -7.23
CA ARG A 81 -34.83 -13.65 -7.21
C ARG A 81 -35.58 -14.70 -8.03
N ARG A 82 -35.93 -14.44 -9.31
CA ARG A 82 -36.88 -15.30 -10.06
C ARG A 82 -36.51 -15.72 -11.50
N TRP A 83 -35.24 -15.67 -11.91
CA TRP A 83 -34.83 -16.15 -13.25
C TRP A 83 -33.63 -17.10 -13.23
N LEU A 84 -33.70 -18.14 -12.39
CA LEU A 84 -32.81 -19.30 -12.46
C LEU A 84 -33.65 -20.55 -12.67
N ALA A 85 -34.03 -20.88 -13.91
CA ALA A 85 -34.78 -22.12 -14.18
C ALA A 85 -34.75 -22.66 -15.63
N PRO A 86 -33.92 -22.19 -16.57
CA PRO A 86 -33.32 -23.17 -17.48
C PRO A 86 -31.92 -22.78 -17.98
N ALA A 87 -30.89 -23.03 -17.16
CA ALA A 87 -29.50 -23.09 -17.64
C ALA A 87 -28.70 -24.19 -16.89
N ALA A 88 -29.42 -25.20 -16.35
CA ALA A 88 -28.87 -26.22 -15.47
C ALA A 88 -28.07 -27.34 -16.17
N ALA A 89 -27.86 -27.27 -17.49
CA ALA A 89 -27.06 -28.25 -18.23
C ALA A 89 -25.73 -27.68 -18.79
N GLY A 90 -25.57 -26.35 -18.89
CA GLY A 90 -24.29 -25.72 -19.25
C GLY A 90 -23.48 -25.24 -18.04
N ALA A 91 -24.12 -25.11 -16.88
CA ALA A 91 -23.53 -24.50 -15.69
C ALA A 91 -22.62 -25.43 -14.87
N LEU A 92 -22.67 -26.76 -15.07
CA LEU A 92 -21.84 -27.70 -14.29
C LEU A 92 -20.37 -27.74 -14.74
N ALA A 93 -20.06 -27.42 -16.00
CA ALA A 93 -18.68 -27.30 -16.47
C ALA A 93 -18.07 -25.93 -16.11
N ALA A 94 -18.86 -24.86 -16.17
CA ALA A 94 -18.41 -23.52 -15.78
C ALA A 94 -18.30 -23.35 -14.25
N ALA A 95 -19.14 -24.03 -13.46
CA ALA A 95 -19.06 -24.03 -12.00
C ALA A 95 -17.81 -24.77 -11.48
N ALA A 96 -17.33 -25.81 -12.16
CA ALA A 96 -16.09 -26.49 -11.78
C ALA A 96 -14.85 -25.60 -12.02
N ALA A 97 -14.81 -24.86 -13.14
CA ALA A 97 -13.75 -23.91 -13.43
C ALA A 97 -13.81 -22.66 -12.52
N ALA A 98 -15.02 -22.15 -12.24
CA ALA A 98 -15.22 -21.03 -11.32
C ALA A 98 -14.93 -21.39 -9.86
N LEU A 99 -15.23 -22.62 -9.41
CA LEU A 99 -14.86 -23.10 -8.08
C LEU A 99 -13.35 -23.34 -7.95
N PHE A 100 -12.65 -23.72 -9.02
CA PHE A 100 -11.19 -23.79 -9.01
C PHE A 100 -10.56 -22.39 -8.94
N PHE A 101 -11.12 -21.41 -9.66
CA PHE A 101 -10.66 -20.01 -9.64
C PHE A 101 -10.99 -19.31 -8.31
N PHE A 102 -12.19 -19.51 -7.74
CA PHE A 102 -12.59 -18.91 -6.45
C PHE A 102 -11.97 -19.62 -5.24
N ARG A 103 -11.62 -20.91 -5.30
CA ARG A 103 -10.89 -21.58 -4.20
C ARG A 103 -9.42 -21.18 -4.13
N PHE A 104 -8.83 -20.73 -5.24
CA PHE A 104 -7.49 -20.14 -5.25
C PHE A 104 -7.49 -18.64 -4.89
N HIS A 105 -8.59 -17.91 -5.14
CA HIS A 105 -8.71 -16.47 -4.82
C HIS A 105 -9.48 -16.13 -3.53
N ALA A 106 -10.11 -17.10 -2.87
CA ALA A 106 -10.70 -16.89 -1.55
C ALA A 106 -9.67 -17.22 -0.46
N ALA A 107 -8.98 -16.18 -0.01
CA ALA A 107 -8.13 -16.23 1.18
C ALA A 107 -8.89 -16.82 2.39
N PRO A 108 -8.31 -17.75 3.16
CA PRO A 108 -8.62 -17.86 4.56
C PRO A 108 -8.13 -16.59 5.23
N GLY A 109 -9.04 -15.87 5.88
CA GLY A 109 -8.72 -14.64 6.58
C GLY A 109 -7.64 -14.82 7.64
N GLY A 110 -6.93 -13.72 7.89
CA GLY A 110 -6.41 -13.39 9.21
C GLY A 110 -5.05 -13.98 9.53
N ARG A 111 -4.00 -13.44 8.89
CA ARG A 111 -2.86 -12.90 9.65
C ARG A 111 -2.48 -11.58 8.98
N GLU A 112 -2.78 -10.47 9.66
CA GLU A 112 -2.01 -9.25 9.47
C GLU A 112 -0.56 -9.64 9.73
N ALA A 113 0.17 -9.94 8.65
CA ALA A 113 1.62 -9.95 8.70
C ALA A 113 1.98 -8.54 9.10
N GLU A 114 2.49 -8.41 10.32
CA GLU A 114 3.03 -7.19 10.89
C GLU A 114 4.09 -6.69 9.93
N ILE A 115 3.65 -5.82 9.04
CA ILE A 115 4.49 -5.27 8.02
C ILE A 115 5.44 -4.36 8.82
N SER A 116 6.72 -4.74 8.96
CA SER A 116 7.76 -3.91 9.59
C SER A 116 8.76 -3.50 8.52
N GLY A 117 8.91 -2.19 8.38
CA GLY A 117 9.59 -1.51 7.28
C GLY A 117 8.99 -0.13 7.20
N GLU A 118 9.81 0.91 7.26
CA GLU A 118 9.37 2.30 7.29
C GLU A 118 8.57 2.61 6.01
N ARG A 119 7.24 2.59 6.16
CA ARG A 119 6.30 2.78 5.06
C ARG A 119 5.95 4.25 4.92
N VAL A 120 6.35 4.81 3.80
CA VAL A 120 5.83 6.10 3.36
C VAL A 120 4.47 5.85 2.72
N LYS A 121 3.46 6.54 3.24
CA LYS A 121 2.05 6.46 2.82
C LYS A 121 1.92 6.94 1.36
N GLY A 122 1.96 6.01 0.40
CA GLY A 122 1.74 6.24 -1.05
C GLY A 122 0.58 5.41 -1.63
N ALA A 123 0.00 5.87 -2.74
CA ALA A 123 -1.07 5.19 -3.47
C ALA A 123 -0.54 4.04 -4.35
N GLU A 124 0.73 4.14 -4.72
CA GLU A 124 1.47 3.20 -5.55
C GLU A 124 2.24 2.19 -4.71
N ARG A 125 2.07 0.90 -4.98
CA ARG A 125 2.73 -0.19 -4.25
C ARG A 125 3.00 -1.36 -5.14
N ILE A 126 4.09 -2.08 -4.90
CA ILE A 126 4.33 -3.41 -5.44
C ILE A 126 4.02 -4.47 -4.37
N GLY A 127 3.71 -5.67 -4.85
CA GLY A 127 3.56 -6.88 -4.05
C GLY A 127 4.02 -8.07 -4.88
N PHE A 128 4.03 -9.27 -4.30
CA PHE A 128 4.32 -10.47 -5.07
C PHE A 128 3.68 -11.71 -4.48
N TYR A 129 3.53 -12.71 -5.34
CA TYR A 129 3.14 -14.07 -4.99
C TYR A 129 4.31 -15.01 -5.29
N VAL A 130 4.49 -15.99 -4.42
CA VAL A 130 5.53 -17.01 -4.53
C VAL A 130 4.86 -18.35 -4.86
N LYS A 131 5.26 -18.95 -5.97
CA LYS A 131 4.90 -20.32 -6.30
C LYS A 131 6.06 -21.25 -5.93
N ARG A 132 5.78 -22.19 -5.01
CA ARG A 132 6.70 -23.24 -4.57
C ARG A 132 6.03 -24.60 -4.75
N GLY A 133 6.55 -25.39 -5.69
CA GLY A 133 5.91 -26.65 -6.11
C GLY A 133 4.48 -26.44 -6.60
N GLY A 134 3.50 -27.06 -5.93
CA GLY A 134 2.08 -26.94 -6.24
C GLY A 134 1.33 -25.81 -5.54
N SER A 135 1.99 -25.06 -4.64
CA SER A 135 1.37 -24.04 -3.80
C SER A 135 1.72 -22.63 -4.26
N VAL A 136 0.77 -21.70 -4.14
CA VAL A 136 0.98 -20.26 -4.35
C VAL A 136 0.68 -19.54 -3.04
N LEU A 137 1.63 -18.73 -2.57
CA LEU A 137 1.58 -18.02 -1.30
C LEU A 137 1.77 -16.51 -1.55
N PRO A 138 1.05 -15.62 -0.85
CA PRO A 138 1.38 -14.20 -0.88
C PRO A 138 2.75 -13.98 -0.23
N GLY A 139 3.60 -13.19 -0.88
CA GLY A 139 4.88 -12.76 -0.35
C GLY A 139 4.80 -11.37 0.27
N GLY A 140 5.69 -11.08 1.21
CA GLY A 140 5.76 -9.80 1.90
C GLY A 140 7.19 -9.41 2.29
N ALA A 141 7.32 -8.26 2.96
CA ALA A 141 8.60 -7.82 3.50
C ALA A 141 9.14 -8.82 4.54
N GLY A 142 10.39 -9.27 4.36
CA GLY A 142 11.03 -10.29 5.20
C GLY A 142 10.63 -11.73 4.88
N GLU A 143 9.90 -11.97 3.79
CA GLU A 143 9.53 -13.33 3.38
C GLU A 143 10.77 -14.19 3.09
N ARG A 144 10.72 -15.47 3.47
CA ARG A 144 11.81 -16.43 3.22
C ARG A 144 11.62 -17.12 1.87
N LEU A 145 12.38 -16.64 0.90
CA LEU A 145 12.43 -17.18 -0.45
C LEU A 145 13.44 -18.33 -0.51
N GLN A 146 13.21 -19.26 -1.44
CA GLN A 146 14.11 -20.37 -1.73
C GLN A 146 14.51 -20.33 -3.21
N PRO A 147 15.71 -20.80 -3.56
CA PRO A 147 16.06 -21.03 -4.95
C PRO A 147 15.02 -21.92 -5.65
N GLY A 148 14.68 -21.58 -6.90
CA GLY A 148 13.64 -22.26 -7.68
C GLY A 148 12.21 -21.78 -7.41
N ASP A 149 11.98 -20.91 -6.42
CA ASP A 149 10.68 -20.23 -6.27
C ASP A 149 10.38 -19.39 -7.52
N ALA A 150 9.15 -19.48 -8.02
CA ALA A 150 8.68 -18.58 -9.07
C ALA A 150 7.90 -17.42 -8.45
N ILE A 151 8.41 -16.21 -8.62
CA ILE A 151 7.80 -14.98 -8.15
C ILE A 151 6.94 -14.37 -9.26
N GLN A 152 5.71 -13.99 -8.93
CA GLN A 152 4.86 -13.16 -9.79
C GLN A 152 4.51 -11.87 -9.06
N PHE A 153 4.87 -10.74 -9.66
CA PHE A 153 4.65 -9.43 -9.06
C PHE A 153 3.21 -8.93 -9.25
N THR A 154 2.76 -8.12 -8.31
CA THR A 154 1.56 -7.30 -8.40
C THR A 154 1.89 -5.82 -8.23
N TYR A 155 0.98 -4.96 -8.69
CA TYR A 155 1.03 -3.54 -8.36
C TYR A 155 -0.33 -3.03 -7.91
N SER A 156 -0.32 -1.94 -7.14
CA SER A 156 -1.47 -1.08 -6.91
C SER A 156 -1.11 0.33 -7.34
N SER A 157 -2.01 1.02 -8.02
CA SER A 157 -1.86 2.43 -8.41
C SER A 157 -3.23 3.08 -8.49
N ALA A 158 -3.35 4.33 -8.03
CA ALA A 158 -4.59 5.11 -8.16
C ALA A 158 -4.76 5.74 -9.55
N GLU A 159 -3.66 5.92 -10.27
CA GLU A 159 -3.61 6.59 -11.58
C GLU A 159 -2.83 5.76 -12.60
N ALA A 160 -2.95 6.11 -13.89
CA ALA A 160 -2.11 5.50 -14.91
C ALA A 160 -0.67 6.00 -14.75
N ARG A 161 0.29 5.07 -14.75
CA ARG A 161 1.72 5.34 -14.52
C ARG A 161 2.58 4.51 -15.46
N TYR A 162 3.88 4.75 -15.45
CA TYR A 162 4.89 3.90 -16.06
C TYR A 162 5.63 3.14 -14.96
N LEU A 163 5.63 1.81 -15.03
CA LEU A 163 6.20 0.94 -14.00
C LEU A 163 7.50 0.29 -14.46
N VAL A 164 8.50 0.29 -13.59
CA VAL A 164 9.70 -0.54 -13.64
C VAL A 164 9.85 -1.26 -12.30
N ILE A 165 10.13 -2.56 -12.31
CA ILE A 165 10.52 -3.32 -11.13
C ILE A 165 11.97 -3.76 -11.30
N LEU A 166 12.81 -3.29 -10.39
CA LEU A 166 14.23 -3.60 -10.31
C LEU A 166 14.50 -4.43 -9.04
N SER A 167 15.58 -5.19 -9.05
CA SER A 167 16.04 -5.91 -7.87
C SER A 167 17.55 -5.80 -7.68
N VAL A 168 18.00 -5.94 -6.44
CA VAL A 168 19.39 -6.17 -6.04
C VAL A 168 19.43 -7.43 -5.18
N ASP A 169 20.21 -8.41 -5.60
CA ASP A 169 20.38 -9.66 -4.86
C ASP A 169 21.47 -9.58 -3.78
N GLY A 170 21.66 -10.69 -3.05
CA GLY A 170 22.70 -10.82 -2.02
C GLY A 170 24.14 -10.69 -2.55
N ALA A 171 24.35 -10.83 -3.86
CA ALA A 171 25.64 -10.61 -4.53
C ALA A 171 25.79 -9.17 -5.05
N SER A 172 24.86 -8.27 -4.70
CA SER A 172 24.79 -6.88 -5.18
C SER A 172 24.62 -6.77 -6.70
N GLN A 173 24.05 -7.80 -7.35
CA GLN A 173 23.73 -7.76 -8.76
C GLN A 173 22.36 -7.10 -8.98
N ALA A 174 22.34 -6.05 -9.81
CA ALA A 174 21.11 -5.37 -10.18
C ALA A 174 20.43 -6.03 -11.40
N SER A 175 19.17 -6.41 -11.24
CA SER A 175 18.36 -7.11 -12.23
C SER A 175 17.05 -6.37 -12.53
N VAL A 176 16.49 -6.58 -13.72
CA VAL A 176 15.19 -6.05 -14.12
C VAL A 176 14.17 -7.19 -14.07
N TYR A 177 13.13 -7.04 -13.26
CA TYR A 177 12.03 -7.99 -13.19
C TYR A 177 10.83 -7.56 -14.04
N TYR A 178 10.63 -6.26 -14.24
CA TYR A 178 9.59 -5.75 -15.11
C TYR A 178 9.95 -4.35 -15.63
N PRO A 179 9.63 -3.99 -16.89
CA PRO A 179 9.20 -4.87 -17.97
C PRO A 179 10.41 -5.60 -18.61
N SER A 180 10.14 -6.54 -19.53
CA SER A 180 11.20 -7.09 -20.41
C SER A 180 11.68 -6.12 -21.49
N GLY A 181 10.90 -5.05 -21.75
CA GLY A 181 11.22 -4.05 -22.76
C GLY A 181 12.22 -2.99 -22.27
N PRO A 182 12.80 -2.19 -23.19
CA PRO A 182 13.80 -1.17 -22.86
C PRO A 182 13.21 0.09 -22.21
N VAL A 183 11.88 0.23 -22.21
CA VAL A 183 11.14 1.38 -21.69
C VAL A 183 10.14 0.89 -20.65
N ALA A 184 9.95 1.66 -19.58
CA ALA A 184 8.96 1.41 -18.55
C ALA A 184 7.59 1.14 -19.16
N ALA A 185 6.87 0.16 -18.60
CA ALA A 185 5.59 -0.24 -19.16
C ALA A 185 4.45 0.58 -18.56
N ARG A 186 3.54 1.05 -19.41
CA ARG A 186 2.36 1.78 -18.97
C ARG A 186 1.42 0.83 -18.24
N ILE A 187 1.05 1.20 -17.02
CA ILE A 187 0.07 0.51 -16.17
C ILE A 187 -1.19 1.37 -16.02
N GLU A 188 -2.32 0.71 -15.86
CA GLU A 188 -3.60 1.37 -15.60
C GLU A 188 -3.88 1.43 -14.09
N PRO A 189 -4.80 2.30 -13.64
CA PRO A 189 -5.27 2.29 -12.25
C PRO A 189 -5.80 0.91 -11.86
N GLY A 190 -5.45 0.45 -10.67
CA GLY A 190 -5.87 -0.85 -10.19
C GLY A 190 -5.31 -1.16 -8.81
N ARG A 191 -5.92 -2.14 -8.14
CA ARG A 191 -5.47 -2.63 -6.84
C ARG A 191 -5.03 -4.07 -6.99
N GLU A 192 -3.79 -4.35 -6.59
CA GLU A 192 -3.19 -5.69 -6.58
C GLU A 192 -3.31 -6.40 -7.94
N VAL A 193 -3.07 -5.66 -9.02
CA VAL A 193 -3.11 -6.17 -10.39
C VAL A 193 -1.88 -7.04 -10.64
N LEU A 194 -2.10 -8.28 -11.08
CA LEU A 194 -1.04 -9.21 -11.44
C LEU A 194 -0.31 -8.74 -12.70
N LEU A 195 1.02 -8.72 -12.62
CA LEU A 195 1.86 -8.52 -13.79
C LEU A 195 1.97 -9.83 -14.58
N PRO A 196 2.04 -9.76 -15.92
CA PRO A 196 2.06 -10.94 -16.78
C PRO A 196 3.39 -11.70 -16.74
N GLN A 197 4.42 -11.13 -16.10
CA GLN A 197 5.76 -11.72 -16.01
C GLN A 197 5.97 -12.37 -14.65
N SER A 198 6.63 -13.52 -14.67
CA SER A 198 7.13 -14.20 -13.49
C SER A 198 8.61 -14.48 -13.63
N THR A 199 9.35 -14.43 -12.52
CA THR A 199 10.79 -14.72 -12.47
C THR A 199 11.05 -15.91 -11.56
N VAL A 200 11.88 -16.86 -12.00
CA VAL A 200 12.35 -17.96 -11.15
C VAL A 200 13.63 -17.52 -10.46
N LEU A 201 13.68 -17.65 -9.14
CA LEU A 201 14.86 -17.27 -8.37
C LEU A 201 16.01 -18.24 -8.57
N ASP A 202 17.20 -17.68 -8.69
CA ASP A 202 18.45 -18.44 -8.74
C ASP A 202 18.95 -18.86 -7.33
N ASP A 203 20.11 -19.51 -7.31
CA ASP A 203 20.75 -20.02 -6.10
C ASP A 203 21.48 -18.95 -5.26
N THR A 204 21.44 -17.66 -5.63
CA THR A 204 22.22 -16.58 -5.02
C THR A 204 21.70 -16.15 -3.64
N LEU A 205 22.05 -16.86 -2.58
CA LEU A 205 21.52 -16.61 -1.22
C LEU A 205 21.78 -15.17 -0.71
N GLY A 206 20.93 -14.73 0.22
CA GLY A 206 21.05 -13.44 0.91
C GLY A 206 19.82 -12.57 0.77
N THR A 207 19.95 -11.31 1.19
CA THR A 207 18.87 -10.33 1.13
C THR A 207 18.63 -9.88 -0.31
N GLU A 208 17.37 -9.97 -0.74
CA GLU A 208 16.86 -9.47 -2.02
C GLU A 208 16.11 -8.16 -1.77
N ARG A 209 16.53 -7.07 -2.42
CA ARG A 209 15.84 -5.77 -2.35
C ARG A 209 15.18 -5.48 -3.68
N ILE A 210 13.88 -5.29 -3.65
CA ILE A 210 13.04 -5.11 -4.82
C ILE A 210 12.45 -3.71 -4.80
N PHE A 211 12.58 -2.99 -5.90
CA PHE A 211 12.14 -1.60 -6.04
C PHE A 211 11.13 -1.48 -7.16
N GLY A 212 9.96 -0.92 -6.87
CA GLY A 212 8.95 -0.52 -7.85
C GLY A 212 9.01 0.97 -8.10
N LEU A 213 9.37 1.38 -9.31
CA LEU A 213 9.41 2.77 -9.74
C LEU A 213 8.14 3.10 -10.54
N PHE A 214 7.35 4.03 -10.02
CA PHE A 214 6.10 4.50 -10.60
C PHE A 214 6.27 5.91 -11.15
N CYS A 215 6.53 6.01 -12.45
CA CYS A 215 6.83 7.27 -13.13
C CYS A 215 5.60 7.87 -13.81
N SER A 216 5.52 9.19 -13.85
CA SER A 216 4.50 9.93 -14.62
C SER A 216 4.72 9.86 -16.14
N GLU A 217 5.96 9.66 -16.59
CA GLU A 217 6.34 9.59 -18.00
C GLU A 217 7.12 8.32 -18.34
N ALA A 218 7.19 8.00 -19.63
CA ALA A 218 7.96 6.87 -20.13
C ALA A 218 9.46 7.11 -19.91
N ILE A 219 10.12 6.14 -19.26
CA ILE A 219 11.55 6.22 -18.91
C ILE A 219 12.29 4.99 -19.41
N ALA A 220 13.55 5.17 -19.83
CA ALA A 220 14.42 4.08 -20.22
C ALA A 220 14.82 3.23 -19.01
N VAL A 221 14.73 1.91 -19.14
CA VAL A 221 14.98 0.97 -18.03
C VAL A 221 16.47 0.82 -17.75
N GLU A 222 17.29 0.77 -18.79
CA GLU A 222 18.72 0.46 -18.66
C GLU A 222 19.52 1.49 -17.83
N PRO A 223 19.31 2.82 -17.97
CA PRO A 223 19.93 3.80 -17.09
C PRO A 223 19.54 3.63 -15.61
N LEU A 224 18.31 3.21 -15.33
CA LEU A 224 17.84 2.96 -13.96
C LEU A 224 18.53 1.72 -13.37
N ARG A 225 18.61 0.63 -14.13
CA ARG A 225 19.34 -0.58 -13.75
C ARG A 225 20.83 -0.28 -13.50
N ALA A 226 21.46 0.48 -14.40
CA ALA A 226 22.87 0.86 -14.27
C ALA A 226 23.13 1.75 -13.04
N ALA A 227 22.24 2.70 -12.75
CA ALA A 227 22.31 3.53 -11.55
C ALA A 227 22.18 2.69 -10.27
N LEU A 228 21.24 1.73 -10.25
CA LEU A 228 21.07 0.81 -9.14
C LEU A 228 22.28 -0.11 -8.95
N ALA A 229 22.90 -0.57 -10.05
CA ALA A 229 24.14 -1.35 -9.99
C ALA A 229 25.32 -0.56 -9.39
N ALA A 230 25.39 0.75 -9.66
CA ALA A 230 26.41 1.62 -9.08
C ALA A 230 26.15 1.94 -7.59
N HIS A 231 24.88 1.97 -7.18
CA HIS A 231 24.46 2.26 -5.81
C HIS A 231 23.39 1.27 -5.29
N PRO A 232 23.79 0.03 -4.94
CA PRO A 232 22.84 -1.06 -4.62
C PRO A 232 21.96 -0.83 -3.37
N GLU A 233 22.35 0.12 -2.51
CA GLU A 233 21.60 0.51 -1.31
C GLU A 233 20.61 1.68 -1.56
N ALA A 234 20.71 2.35 -2.70
CA ALA A 234 19.95 3.56 -2.99
C ALA A 234 19.25 3.45 -4.35
N PRO A 235 17.94 3.20 -4.40
CA PRO A 235 17.23 3.10 -5.67
C PRO A 235 17.28 4.41 -6.44
N PRO A 236 17.39 4.37 -7.77
CA PRO A 236 17.25 5.58 -8.57
C PRO A 236 15.85 6.16 -8.36
N ALA A 237 15.78 7.45 -8.01
CA ALA A 237 14.54 8.20 -7.89
C ALA A 237 14.57 9.41 -8.83
N PRO A 238 14.37 9.20 -10.16
CA PRO A 238 14.27 10.30 -11.10
C PRO A 238 13.11 11.24 -10.75
N PRO A 239 13.17 12.53 -11.14
CA PRO A 239 12.05 13.45 -10.99
C PRO A 239 10.76 12.87 -11.62
N GLY A 240 9.65 12.94 -10.89
CA GLY A 240 8.36 12.44 -11.36
C GLY A 240 8.15 10.93 -11.22
N CYS A 241 9.04 10.23 -10.51
CA CYS A 241 8.88 8.83 -10.13
C CYS A 241 8.74 8.67 -8.61
N ASP A 242 7.71 7.96 -8.19
CA ASP A 242 7.55 7.48 -6.82
C ASP A 242 8.17 6.09 -6.70
N VAL A 243 8.82 5.80 -5.57
CA VAL A 243 9.53 4.54 -5.34
C VAL A 243 8.91 3.80 -4.17
N ASP A 244 8.49 2.56 -4.42
CA ASP A 244 8.11 1.59 -3.40
C ASP A 244 9.19 0.50 -3.28
N ALA A 245 9.38 -0.04 -2.07
CA ALA A 245 10.45 -1.00 -1.79
C ALA A 245 9.96 -2.18 -0.95
N LEU A 246 10.41 -3.37 -1.33
CA LEU A 246 10.20 -4.62 -0.61
C LEU A 246 11.55 -5.31 -0.40
N THR A 247 11.69 -5.97 0.75
CA THR A 247 12.87 -6.78 1.05
C THR A 247 12.43 -8.22 1.28
N ALA A 248 13.18 -9.18 0.77
CA ALA A 248 12.98 -10.61 1.06
C ALA A 248 14.31 -11.27 1.40
N GLU A 249 14.27 -12.36 2.16
CA GLU A 249 15.46 -13.11 2.56
C GLU A 249 15.51 -14.42 1.78
N LYS A 250 16.48 -14.60 0.88
CA LYS A 250 16.65 -15.86 0.17
C LYS A 250 17.56 -16.80 0.97
N VAL A 251 16.98 -17.90 1.43
CA VAL A 251 17.64 -18.91 2.27
C VAL A 251 17.74 -20.25 1.53
N ALA A 252 18.72 -21.07 1.91
CA ALA A 252 18.84 -22.42 1.39
C ALA A 252 17.57 -23.22 1.65
N ALA A 253 17.19 -24.09 0.71
CA ALA A 253 16.10 -25.04 0.92
C ALA A 253 16.45 -25.93 2.12
N SER A 254 15.53 -26.05 3.08
CA SER A 254 15.68 -27.03 4.15
C SER A 254 15.48 -28.44 3.55
N PRO A 255 16.34 -29.41 3.90
CA PRO A 255 16.26 -30.78 3.40
C PRO A 255 15.00 -31.52 3.85
#